data_AF-A0A1F5AZ47-F1
#
_entry.id   AF-A0A1F5AZ47-F1
#
_cell.length_a   1.000
_cell.length_b   1.000
_cell.length_c   1.000
_cell.angle_alpha   90.00
_cell.angle_beta   90.00
_cell.angle_gamma   90.00
#
_symmetry.space_group_name_H-M   'P 1'
#
loop_
_entity.id
_entity.type
_entity.pdbx_description
1 polymer ?
#
loop_
_entity_poly.entity_id
_entity_poly.type
_entity_poly.pdbx_seq_one_letter_code
_entity_poly.pdbx_strand_id
1 'polypeptide(L)'
;MKVERIELSLLYLPYVRFFETSLGREEGREFIIVRAYSEGLCGYGEVVAAATPSYSYETTSTAWHILRDFLIPTLFAKGIVRPEDYYQEAKRYRGHPMAKAGLELALWDLQAKKAGVPLSKLYGGTRPDIEVGVSMGIEKTIPELLERIMSFIGEGYGRIKLKIKPGWDIQVVKEVRKHFPDILLQTDANGAYSLKDKAGLKMLDAFNLLLLEQPFPPYDLWDHSRLQKEMKTPLCLDESIISEVTARQ
;
A
#
# COMPACT_ATOMS: atom_id res chain seq x y z
N MET A 1 5.12 -30.49 -9.28
CA MET A 1 5.31 -29.31 -8.41
C MET A 1 4.50 -29.59 -7.17
N LYS A 2 5.17 -29.86 -6.05
CA LYS A 2 4.53 -30.05 -4.75
C LYS A 2 5.28 -29.15 -3.78
N VAL A 3 4.58 -28.35 -2.99
CA VAL A 3 5.22 -27.59 -1.92
C VAL A 3 5.70 -28.58 -0.87
N GLU A 4 7.00 -28.54 -0.57
CA GLU A 4 7.67 -29.46 0.36
C GLU A 4 7.80 -28.85 1.75
N ARG A 5 8.00 -27.53 1.80
CA ARG A 5 8.26 -26.79 3.03
C ARG A 5 7.80 -25.34 2.86
N ILE A 6 7.21 -24.79 3.92
CA ILE A 6 7.02 -23.35 4.09
C ILE A 6 7.84 -22.92 5.31
N GLU A 7 8.62 -21.84 5.16
CA GLU A 7 9.32 -21.18 6.26
C GLU A 7 8.77 -19.78 6.45
N LEU A 8 8.45 -19.44 7.70
CA LEU A 8 8.08 -18.09 8.11
C LEU A 8 9.23 -17.47 8.90
N SER A 9 9.57 -16.23 8.61
CA SER A 9 10.61 -15.49 9.31
C SER A 9 10.09 -14.11 9.66
N LEU A 10 9.93 -13.83 10.96
CA LEU A 10 9.62 -12.50 11.47
C LEU A 10 10.93 -11.70 11.53
N LEU A 11 10.98 -10.59 10.81
CA LEU A 11 12.17 -9.75 10.68
C LEU A 11 11.85 -8.32 11.08
N TYR A 12 12.87 -7.61 11.55
CA TYR A 12 12.85 -6.16 11.76
C TYR A 12 13.95 -5.51 10.92
N LEU A 13 13.60 -4.49 10.15
CA LEU A 13 14.55 -3.71 9.37
C LEU A 13 14.47 -2.22 9.78
N PRO A 14 15.55 -1.61 10.30
CA PRO A 14 15.58 -0.19 10.59
C PRO A 14 15.55 0.63 9.28
N TYR A 15 14.83 1.75 9.29
CA TYR A 15 14.82 2.67 8.16
C TYR A 15 16.10 3.52 8.14
N VAL A 16 16.52 3.95 6.95
CA VAL A 16 17.63 4.90 6.78
C VAL A 16 17.30 6.25 7.42
N ARG A 17 16.02 6.64 7.41
CA ARG A 17 15.45 7.82 8.09
C ARG A 17 14.06 7.46 8.60
N PHE A 18 13.65 8.07 9.71
CA PHE A 18 12.29 7.87 10.21
C PHE A 18 11.24 8.34 9.18
N PHE A 19 10.07 7.73 9.23
CA PHE A 19 8.92 8.09 8.40
C PHE A 19 7.78 8.56 9.29
N GLU A 20 7.31 9.79 9.08
CA GLU A 20 6.23 10.39 9.88
C GLU A 20 4.95 10.56 9.05
N THR A 21 3.84 10.12 9.62
CA THR A 21 2.50 10.18 9.04
C THR A 21 1.53 10.81 10.05
N SER A 22 0.25 10.96 9.68
CA SER A 22 -0.80 11.33 10.63
C SER A 22 -0.97 10.32 11.78
N LEU A 23 -0.50 9.08 11.60
CA LEU A 23 -0.61 7.98 12.56
C LEU A 23 0.60 7.87 13.51
N GLY A 24 1.64 8.68 13.30
CA GLY A 24 2.85 8.68 14.13
C GLY A 24 4.14 8.54 13.34
N ARG A 25 5.23 8.32 14.07
CA ARG A 25 6.59 8.20 13.56
C ARG A 25 7.09 6.76 13.68
N GLU A 26 7.64 6.25 12.59
CA GLU A 26 8.24 4.92 12.50
C GLU A 26 9.76 5.00 12.22
N GLU A 27 10.54 4.16 12.87
CA GLU A 27 12.01 4.10 12.73
C GLU A 27 12.50 2.82 12.04
N GLY A 28 11.58 1.92 11.73
CA GLY A 28 11.84 0.65 11.07
C GLY A 28 10.55 -0.13 10.93
N ARG A 29 10.64 -1.29 10.30
CA ARG A 29 9.49 -2.12 9.99
C ARG A 29 9.68 -3.54 10.49
N GLU A 30 8.68 -4.04 11.18
CA GLU A 30 8.49 -5.47 11.42
C GLU A 30 7.62 -6.06 10.30
N PHE A 31 8.03 -7.20 9.73
CA PHE A 31 7.31 -7.88 8.66
C PHE A 31 7.64 -9.39 8.67
N ILE A 32 6.82 -10.18 7.96
CA ILE A 32 7.06 -11.63 7.83
C ILE A 32 7.47 -11.95 6.40
N ILE A 33 8.61 -12.61 6.24
CA ILE A 33 9.00 -13.25 4.97
C ILE A 33 8.48 -14.68 4.96
N VAL A 34 7.76 -15.03 3.89
CA VAL A 34 7.27 -16.37 3.57
C VAL A 34 8.16 -16.96 2.50
N ARG A 35 8.78 -18.11 2.78
CA ARG A 35 9.57 -18.89 1.82
C ARG A 35 8.88 -20.21 1.53
N ALA A 36 8.57 -20.46 0.25
CA ALA A 36 7.95 -21.70 -0.21
C ALA A 36 8.93 -22.53 -1.04
N TYR A 37 9.14 -23.79 -0.69
CA TYR A 37 10.12 -24.66 -1.36
C TYR A 37 9.44 -25.76 -2.17
N SER A 38 9.93 -26.00 -3.39
CA SER A 38 9.50 -27.11 -4.25
C SER A 38 10.59 -27.46 -5.24
N GLU A 39 10.97 -28.74 -5.35
CA GLU A 39 11.86 -29.25 -6.40
C GLU A 39 13.19 -28.47 -6.50
N GLY A 40 13.77 -28.08 -5.36
CA GLY A 40 15.01 -27.30 -5.29
C GLY A 40 14.86 -25.78 -5.54
N LEU A 41 13.64 -25.31 -5.83
CA LEU A 41 13.34 -23.88 -5.97
C LEU A 41 12.80 -23.29 -4.66
N CYS A 42 12.97 -21.98 -4.50
CA CYS A 42 12.43 -21.19 -3.38
C CYS A 42 11.68 -19.97 -3.91
N GLY A 43 10.38 -19.88 -3.62
CA GLY A 43 9.53 -18.72 -3.85
C GLY A 43 9.45 -17.84 -2.60
N TYR A 44 9.31 -16.53 -2.79
CA TYR A 44 9.28 -15.52 -1.73
C TYR A 44 8.00 -14.70 -1.78
N GLY A 45 7.42 -14.45 -0.61
CA GLY A 45 6.38 -13.46 -0.41
C GLY A 45 6.61 -12.72 0.90
N GLU A 46 6.03 -11.53 1.00
CA GLU A 46 6.11 -10.67 2.18
C GLU A 46 4.70 -10.39 2.71
N VAL A 47 4.50 -10.61 4.00
CA VAL A 47 3.33 -10.11 4.72
C VAL A 47 3.63 -8.68 5.14
N VAL A 48 2.82 -7.75 4.65
CA VAL A 48 3.02 -6.32 4.82
C VAL A 48 2.38 -5.74 6.10
N ALA A 49 1.69 -6.57 6.89
CA ALA A 49 1.09 -6.18 8.17
C ALA A 49 2.15 -5.67 9.14
N ALA A 50 1.83 -4.59 9.86
CA ALA A 50 2.73 -3.96 10.83
C ALA A 50 2.68 -4.65 12.21
N ALA A 51 3.54 -4.26 13.14
CA ALA A 51 3.50 -4.79 14.52
C ALA A 51 2.21 -4.37 15.26
N THR A 52 1.64 -3.22 14.90
CA THR A 52 0.44 -2.64 15.51
C THR A 52 -0.67 -2.45 14.46
N PRO A 53 -1.95 -2.44 14.87
CA PRO A 53 -3.06 -2.32 13.94
C PRO A 53 -3.34 -0.85 13.58
N SER A 54 -2.32 -0.12 13.15
CA SER A 54 -2.42 1.32 12.85
C SER A 54 -2.99 1.60 11.46
N TYR A 55 -2.47 0.92 10.44
CA TYR A 55 -2.92 1.05 9.05
C TYR A 55 -4.07 0.09 8.70
N SER A 56 -3.99 -1.14 9.19
CA SER A 56 -5.00 -2.20 9.03
C SER A 56 -5.24 -2.87 10.38
N TYR A 57 -6.33 -3.63 10.50
CA TYR A 57 -6.55 -4.47 11.68
C TYR A 57 -5.56 -5.65 11.75
N GLU A 58 -4.90 -6.00 10.64
CA GLU A 58 -3.88 -7.03 10.63
C GLU A 58 -2.58 -6.53 11.26
N THR A 59 -2.05 -7.34 12.17
CA THR A 59 -0.68 -7.24 12.69
C THR A 59 0.15 -8.44 12.27
N THR A 60 1.48 -8.34 12.36
CA THR A 60 2.41 -9.48 12.24
C THR A 60 1.99 -10.67 13.10
N SER A 61 1.55 -10.43 14.34
CA SER A 61 1.05 -11.48 15.24
C SER A 61 -0.23 -12.13 14.72
N THR A 62 -1.21 -11.35 14.26
CA THR A 62 -2.44 -11.92 13.69
C THR A 62 -2.17 -12.67 12.38
N ALA A 63 -1.31 -12.12 11.51
CA ALA A 63 -0.96 -12.75 10.25
C ALA A 63 -0.18 -14.05 10.46
N TRP A 64 0.73 -14.07 11.44
CA TRP A 64 1.44 -15.28 11.83
C TRP A 64 0.49 -16.39 12.27
N HIS A 65 -0.49 -16.07 13.13
CA HIS A 65 -1.52 -17.01 13.56
C HIS A 65 -2.30 -17.56 12.37
N ILE A 66 -2.77 -16.69 11.47
CA ILE A 66 -3.57 -17.08 10.31
C ILE A 66 -2.77 -17.95 9.32
N LEU A 67 -1.49 -17.61 9.10
CA LEU A 67 -0.58 -18.42 8.29
C LEU A 67 -0.35 -19.80 8.91
N ARG A 68 0.08 -19.84 10.18
CA ARG A 68 0.48 -21.06 10.89
C ARG A 68 -0.68 -22.03 11.10
N ASP A 69 -1.84 -21.52 11.53
CA ASP A 69 -2.92 -22.38 12.04
C ASP A 69 -3.98 -22.71 10.98
N PHE A 70 -4.04 -21.93 9.89
CA PHE A 70 -5.11 -22.08 8.89
C PHE A 70 -4.58 -22.20 7.45
N LEU A 71 -3.84 -21.21 6.96
CA LEU A 71 -3.48 -21.13 5.54
C LEU A 71 -2.46 -22.20 5.12
N ILE A 72 -1.36 -22.33 5.87
CA ILE A 72 -0.31 -23.31 5.57
C ILE A 72 -0.81 -24.76 5.75
N PRO A 73 -1.53 -25.11 6.85
CA PRO A 73 -2.11 -26.45 6.97
C PRO A 73 -3.07 -26.79 5.83
N THR A 74 -3.90 -25.85 5.40
CA THR A 74 -4.84 -26.06 4.27
C THR A 74 -4.09 -26.35 2.98
N LEU A 75 -3.02 -25.59 2.69
CA LEU A 75 -2.18 -25.79 1.52
C LEU A 75 -1.63 -27.22 1.48
N PHE A 76 -1.05 -27.71 2.58
CA PHE A 76 -0.49 -29.06 2.64
C PHE A 76 -1.55 -30.16 2.62
N ALA A 77 -2.64 -30.01 3.39
CA ALA A 77 -3.71 -31.00 3.48
C ALA A 77 -4.39 -31.25 2.12
N LYS A 78 -4.50 -30.21 1.30
CA LYS A 78 -5.10 -30.29 -0.04
C LYS A 78 -4.09 -30.50 -1.16
N GLY A 79 -2.79 -30.51 -0.85
CA GLY A 79 -1.74 -30.60 -1.86
C GLY A 79 -1.81 -29.45 -2.87
N ILE A 80 -2.14 -28.24 -2.41
CA ILE A 80 -2.25 -27.06 -3.28
C ILE A 80 -0.89 -26.66 -3.79
N VAL A 81 -0.84 -26.34 -5.08
CA VAL A 81 0.39 -26.01 -5.80
C VAL A 81 0.25 -24.68 -6.51
N ARG A 82 -0.91 -24.46 -7.13
CA ARG A 82 -1.17 -23.27 -7.93
C ARG A 82 -1.64 -22.12 -7.04
N PRO A 83 -1.12 -20.90 -7.23
CA PRO A 83 -1.58 -19.72 -6.50
C PRO A 83 -3.08 -19.48 -6.65
N GLU A 84 -3.67 -19.77 -7.82
CA GLU A 84 -5.11 -19.57 -8.05
C GLU A 84 -5.96 -20.54 -7.23
N ASP A 85 -5.52 -21.79 -7.11
CA ASP A 85 -6.19 -22.80 -6.27
C ASP A 85 -6.06 -22.39 -4.78
N TYR A 86 -4.89 -21.89 -4.38
CA TYR A 86 -4.69 -21.32 -3.05
C TYR A 86 -5.66 -20.16 -2.78
N TYR A 87 -5.79 -19.22 -3.71
CA TYR A 87 -6.70 -18.08 -3.57
C TYR A 87 -8.15 -18.53 -3.35
N GLN A 88 -8.65 -19.52 -4.12
CA GLN A 88 -10.01 -20.03 -3.92
C GLN A 88 -10.20 -20.67 -2.55
N GLU A 89 -9.20 -21.41 -2.06
CA GLU A 89 -9.27 -22.06 -0.76
C GLU A 89 -9.15 -21.05 0.39
N ALA A 90 -8.28 -20.05 0.24
CA ALA A 90 -8.09 -19.00 1.23
C ALA A 90 -9.33 -18.11 1.43
N LYS A 91 -10.21 -17.98 0.43
CA LYS A 91 -11.48 -17.23 0.54
C LYS A 91 -12.40 -17.70 1.65
N ARG A 92 -12.31 -18.97 2.06
CA ARG A 92 -13.15 -19.51 3.12
C ARG A 92 -12.89 -18.87 4.49
N TYR A 93 -11.68 -18.35 4.69
CA TYR A 93 -11.31 -17.59 5.87
C TYR A 93 -11.66 -16.13 5.62
N ARG A 94 -12.49 -15.52 6.46
CA ARG A 94 -12.90 -14.12 6.29
C ARG A 94 -11.74 -13.19 6.65
N GLY A 95 -11.58 -12.10 5.90
CA GLY A 95 -10.52 -11.11 6.15
C GLY A 95 -9.11 -11.62 5.82
N HIS A 96 -8.13 -11.07 6.51
CA HIS A 96 -6.70 -11.35 6.45
C HIS A 96 -6.04 -11.24 5.06
N PRO A 97 -6.32 -10.19 4.25
CA PRO A 97 -5.73 -10.04 2.92
C PRO A 97 -4.19 -10.01 2.94
N MET A 98 -3.55 -9.39 3.93
CA MET A 98 -2.09 -9.29 3.99
C MET A 98 -1.45 -10.64 4.31
N ALA A 99 -2.00 -11.40 5.26
CA ALA A 99 -1.54 -12.76 5.56
C ALA A 99 -1.68 -13.68 4.34
N LYS A 100 -2.82 -13.59 3.63
CA LYS A 100 -3.07 -14.37 2.41
C LYS A 100 -2.12 -13.99 1.28
N ALA A 101 -1.94 -12.70 1.05
CA ALA A 101 -1.03 -12.19 0.02
C ALA A 101 0.41 -12.67 0.24
N GLY A 102 0.90 -12.67 1.49
CA GLY A 102 2.25 -13.15 1.79
C GLY A 102 2.51 -14.58 1.34
N LEU A 103 1.55 -15.49 1.53
CA LEU A 103 1.68 -16.88 1.04
C LEU A 103 1.37 -17.01 -0.45
N GLU A 104 0.35 -16.32 -0.96
CA GLU A 104 0.01 -16.32 -2.39
C GLU A 104 1.18 -15.85 -3.26
N LEU A 105 1.84 -14.75 -2.88
CA LEU A 105 2.97 -14.20 -3.61
C LEU A 105 4.17 -15.14 -3.61
N ALA A 106 4.40 -15.88 -2.52
CA ALA A 106 5.44 -16.91 -2.48
C ALA A 106 5.16 -18.05 -3.48
N LEU A 107 3.89 -18.41 -3.68
CA LEU A 107 3.50 -19.41 -4.68
C LEU A 107 3.63 -18.87 -6.11
N TRP A 108 3.26 -17.60 -6.34
CA TRP A 108 3.42 -16.95 -7.64
C TRP A 108 4.89 -16.83 -8.05
N ASP A 109 5.77 -16.42 -7.13
CA ASP A 109 7.21 -16.36 -7.38
C ASP A 109 7.78 -17.76 -7.67
N LEU A 110 7.35 -18.77 -6.93
CA LEU A 110 7.74 -20.17 -7.18
C LEU A 110 7.27 -20.65 -8.56
N GLN A 111 6.06 -20.29 -8.99
CA GLN A 111 5.53 -20.61 -10.32
C GLN A 111 6.32 -19.90 -11.44
N ALA A 112 6.66 -18.62 -11.25
CA ALA A 112 7.49 -17.86 -12.20
C ALA A 112 8.88 -18.48 -12.37
N LYS A 113 9.54 -18.82 -11.25
CA LYS A 113 10.84 -19.49 -11.24
C LYS A 113 10.79 -20.85 -11.94
N LYS A 114 9.76 -21.65 -11.68
CA LYS A 114 9.57 -22.95 -12.34
C LYS A 114 9.36 -22.80 -13.85
N ALA A 115 8.62 -21.77 -14.27
CA ALA A 115 8.39 -21.47 -15.68
C ALA A 115 9.62 -20.82 -16.36
N GLY A 116 10.66 -20.43 -15.60
CA GLY A 116 11.83 -19.77 -16.13
C GLY A 116 11.55 -18.36 -16.68
N VAL A 117 10.50 -17.69 -16.19
CA VAL A 117 10.09 -16.35 -16.65
C VAL A 117 9.99 -15.36 -15.50
N PRO A 118 10.18 -14.06 -15.73
CA PRO A 118 9.87 -13.04 -14.74
C PRO A 118 8.40 -13.08 -14.31
N LEU A 119 8.13 -12.86 -13.02
CA LEU A 119 6.75 -12.84 -12.49
C LEU A 119 5.86 -11.84 -13.24
N SER A 120 6.40 -10.69 -13.65
CA SER A 120 5.66 -9.70 -14.44
C SER A 120 5.08 -10.29 -15.73
N LYS A 121 5.76 -11.25 -16.37
CA LYS A 121 5.23 -11.93 -17.57
C LYS A 121 4.05 -12.86 -17.25
N LEU A 122 4.04 -13.50 -16.09
CA LEU A 122 2.87 -14.28 -15.67
C LEU A 122 1.65 -13.39 -15.42
N TYR A 123 1.86 -12.16 -14.93
CA TYR A 123 0.79 -11.17 -14.76
C TYR A 123 0.43 -10.39 -16.04
N GLY A 124 1.03 -10.70 -17.20
CA GLY A 124 0.75 -10.02 -18.45
C GLY A 124 1.42 -8.65 -18.60
N GLY A 125 2.47 -8.37 -17.82
CA GLY A 125 3.24 -7.14 -17.88
C GLY A 125 3.90 -6.89 -19.25
N THR A 126 3.60 -5.74 -19.83
CA THR A 126 4.08 -5.33 -21.16
C THR A 126 5.24 -4.34 -21.12
N ARG A 127 5.45 -3.64 -20.00
CA ARG A 127 6.49 -2.62 -19.86
C ARG A 127 7.77 -3.20 -19.24
N PRO A 128 8.96 -2.80 -19.73
CA PRO A 128 10.24 -3.15 -19.10
C PRO A 128 10.56 -2.26 -17.88
N ASP A 129 9.98 -1.06 -17.83
CA ASP A 129 10.14 -0.06 -16.77
C ASP A 129 8.78 0.51 -16.32
N ILE A 130 8.78 1.06 -15.11
CA ILE A 130 7.63 1.78 -14.54
C ILE A 130 8.09 3.14 -14.02
N GLU A 131 7.26 4.16 -14.20
CA GLU A 131 7.50 5.47 -13.59
C GLU A 131 7.30 5.38 -12.08
N VAL A 132 8.21 5.98 -11.34
CA VAL A 132 8.16 6.03 -9.87
C VAL A 132 7.97 7.45 -9.40
N GLY A 133 7.22 7.60 -8.32
CA GLY A 133 7.12 8.85 -7.58
C GLY A 133 7.48 8.63 -6.13
N VAL A 134 7.58 9.73 -5.38
CA VAL A 134 7.99 9.71 -3.97
C VAL A 134 6.83 10.16 -3.08
N SER A 135 6.73 9.56 -1.90
CA SER A 135 5.81 10.00 -0.84
C SER A 135 6.58 10.74 0.23
N MET A 136 6.17 11.98 0.49
CA MET A 136 6.78 12.84 1.48
C MET A 136 5.92 12.89 2.74
N GLY A 137 6.58 12.68 3.88
CA GLY A 137 5.98 12.90 5.19
C GLY A 137 5.69 14.38 5.46
N ILE A 138 5.16 14.65 6.64
CA ILE A 138 4.97 16.03 7.12
C ILE A 138 6.33 16.55 7.59
N GLU A 139 6.79 17.65 6.98
CA GLU A 139 8.01 18.35 7.38
C GLU A 139 7.72 19.42 8.43
N LYS A 140 8.76 19.92 9.12
CA LYS A 140 8.58 20.96 10.14
C LYS A 140 8.25 22.32 9.53
N THR A 141 8.81 22.61 8.35
CA THR A 141 8.67 23.91 7.70
C THR A 141 8.45 23.78 6.19
N ILE A 142 7.80 24.79 5.59
CA ILE A 142 7.59 24.84 4.13
C ILE A 142 8.92 24.94 3.37
N PRO A 143 9.93 25.73 3.77
CA PRO A 143 11.22 25.75 3.08
C PRO A 143 11.90 24.37 3.00
N GLU A 144 11.96 23.62 4.11
CA GLU A 144 12.51 22.26 4.11
C GLU A 144 11.75 21.32 3.17
N LEU A 145 10.41 21.45 3.13
CA LEU A 145 9.58 20.71 2.19
C LEU A 145 9.95 21.03 0.73
N LEU A 146 10.09 22.31 0.38
CA LEU A 146 10.40 22.74 -0.99
C LEU A 146 11.79 22.29 -1.44
N GLU A 147 12.80 22.39 -0.58
CA GLU A 147 14.16 21.90 -0.85
C GLU A 147 14.15 20.38 -1.14
N ARG A 148 13.39 19.62 -0.35
CA ARG A 148 13.31 18.17 -0.50
C ARG A 148 12.54 17.76 -1.76
N ILE A 149 11.48 18.48 -2.13
CA ILE A 149 10.81 18.31 -3.42
C ILE A 149 11.80 18.55 -4.56
N MET A 150 12.59 19.60 -4.49
CA MET A 150 13.60 19.91 -5.51
C MET A 150 14.64 18.79 -5.64
N SER A 151 15.11 18.23 -4.52
CA SER A 151 16.02 17.06 -4.52
C SER A 151 15.41 15.88 -5.26
N PHE A 152 14.17 15.50 -4.93
CA PHE A 152 13.52 14.35 -5.58
C PHE A 152 13.23 14.58 -7.06
N ILE A 153 12.90 15.80 -7.46
CA ILE A 153 12.78 16.13 -8.89
C ILE A 153 14.15 15.96 -9.57
N GLY A 154 15.24 16.41 -8.93
CA GLY A 154 16.61 16.22 -9.43
C GLY A 154 17.05 14.74 -9.52
N GLU A 155 16.49 13.88 -8.67
CA GLU A 155 16.68 12.43 -8.72
C GLU A 155 15.83 11.73 -9.81
N GLY A 156 14.93 12.46 -10.47
CA GLY A 156 14.12 11.95 -11.58
C GLY A 156 12.76 11.35 -11.19
N TYR A 157 12.26 11.60 -9.97
CA TYR A 157 10.92 11.16 -9.58
C TYR A 157 9.85 11.88 -10.40
N GLY A 158 8.98 11.10 -11.06
CA GLY A 158 7.94 11.63 -11.96
C GLY A 158 6.71 12.20 -11.25
N ARG A 159 6.55 11.95 -9.95
CA ARG A 159 5.39 12.38 -9.15
C ARG A 159 5.76 12.60 -7.69
N ILE A 160 5.22 13.66 -7.10
CA ILE A 160 5.31 13.97 -5.67
C ILE A 160 3.96 13.71 -4.98
N LYS A 161 3.98 12.94 -3.89
CA LYS A 161 2.87 12.78 -2.95
C LYS A 161 3.16 13.54 -1.65
N LEU A 162 2.27 14.43 -1.25
CA LEU A 162 2.37 15.21 0.00
C LEU A 162 1.39 14.68 1.04
N LYS A 163 1.89 14.30 2.22
CA LYS A 163 0.99 14.07 3.37
C LYS A 163 0.40 15.39 3.87
N ILE A 164 -0.92 15.40 4.07
CA ILE A 164 -1.67 16.52 4.62
C ILE A 164 -2.47 16.08 5.86
N LYS A 165 -2.78 17.03 6.73
CA LYS A 165 -3.69 16.85 7.89
C LYS A 165 -4.35 18.19 8.24
N PRO A 166 -5.43 18.21 9.04
CA PRO A 166 -5.99 19.47 9.50
C PRO A 166 -4.93 20.42 10.08
N GLY A 167 -4.82 21.62 9.50
CA GLY A 167 -3.82 22.63 9.87
C GLY A 167 -2.47 22.53 9.14
N TRP A 168 -2.24 21.47 8.37
CA TRP A 168 -1.11 21.29 7.46
C TRP A 168 -1.63 20.74 6.12
N ASP A 169 -2.32 21.59 5.36
CA ASP A 169 -3.07 21.20 4.17
C ASP A 169 -3.00 22.27 3.06
N ILE A 170 -4.00 23.12 2.91
CA ILE A 170 -4.22 24.05 1.80
C ILE A 170 -3.04 25.00 1.62
N GLN A 171 -2.54 25.60 2.71
CA GLN A 171 -1.43 26.56 2.62
C GLN A 171 -0.14 25.87 2.17
N VAL A 172 0.09 24.63 2.57
CA VAL A 172 1.26 23.84 2.18
C VAL A 172 1.18 23.51 0.68
N VAL A 173 0.03 23.01 0.24
CA VAL A 173 -0.20 22.68 -1.18
C VAL A 173 -0.09 23.91 -2.06
N LYS A 174 -0.61 25.06 -1.60
CA LYS A 174 -0.50 26.34 -2.30
C LYS A 174 0.95 26.76 -2.51
N GLU A 175 1.78 26.71 -1.46
CA GLU A 175 3.20 27.08 -1.59
C GLU A 175 3.94 26.09 -2.50
N VAL A 176 3.68 24.78 -2.40
CA VAL A 176 4.29 23.80 -3.31
C VAL A 176 3.90 24.07 -4.76
N ARG A 177 2.61 24.25 -5.05
CA ARG A 177 2.14 24.50 -6.42
C ARG A 177 2.68 25.82 -6.99
N LYS A 178 2.88 26.84 -6.15
CA LYS A 178 3.49 28.11 -6.56
C LYS A 178 4.95 27.94 -7.03
N HIS A 179 5.74 27.09 -6.37
CA HIS A 179 7.14 26.87 -6.72
C HIS A 179 7.31 25.82 -7.83
N PHE A 180 6.40 24.83 -7.87
CA PHE A 180 6.43 23.72 -8.82
C PHE A 180 5.09 23.67 -9.57
N PRO A 181 4.84 24.59 -10.53
CA PRO A 181 3.55 24.71 -11.19
C PRO A 181 3.16 23.45 -11.98
N ASP A 182 4.12 22.75 -12.57
CA ASP A 182 3.86 21.71 -13.58
C ASP A 182 4.07 20.27 -13.07
N ILE A 183 4.49 20.06 -11.82
CA ILE A 183 4.73 18.71 -11.32
C ILE A 183 3.42 17.93 -11.15
N LEU A 184 3.48 16.61 -11.35
CA LEU A 184 2.42 15.70 -10.94
C LEU A 184 2.40 15.63 -9.41
N LEU A 185 1.42 16.34 -8.84
CA LEU A 185 1.26 16.50 -7.40
C LEU A 185 0.01 15.78 -6.93
N GLN A 186 0.14 14.92 -5.94
CA GLN A 186 -0.99 14.34 -5.22
C GLN A 186 -0.89 14.62 -3.73
N THR A 187 -2.02 14.58 -3.03
CA THR A 187 -2.07 14.72 -1.57
C THR A 187 -2.61 13.45 -0.94
N ASP A 188 -2.07 13.07 0.21
CA ASP A 188 -2.52 11.94 1.04
C ASP A 188 -2.99 12.45 2.38
N ALA A 189 -4.28 12.24 2.66
CA ALA A 189 -4.95 12.70 3.87
C ALA A 189 -5.04 11.63 4.97
N ASN A 190 -4.69 10.36 4.67
CA ASN A 190 -4.68 9.24 5.62
C ASN A 190 -5.90 9.20 6.56
N GLY A 191 -7.09 9.38 6.01
CA GLY A 191 -8.37 9.34 6.72
C GLY A 191 -8.57 10.40 7.81
N ALA A 192 -7.80 11.50 7.78
CA ALA A 192 -7.75 12.49 8.86
C ALA A 192 -8.92 13.50 8.88
N TYR A 193 -9.82 13.47 7.90
CA TYR A 193 -10.91 14.44 7.77
C TYR A 193 -12.28 13.78 7.93
N SER A 194 -13.30 14.63 8.01
CA SER A 194 -14.72 14.26 8.00
C SER A 194 -15.49 15.13 7.00
N LEU A 195 -16.76 14.84 6.76
CA LEU A 195 -17.61 15.72 5.93
C LEU A 195 -17.73 17.15 6.45
N LYS A 196 -17.42 17.42 7.72
CA LYS A 196 -17.40 18.79 8.27
C LYS A 196 -16.29 19.63 7.61
N ASP A 197 -15.23 18.97 7.16
CA ASP A 197 -14.05 19.60 6.56
C ASP A 197 -14.18 19.77 5.04
N LYS A 198 -15.33 19.37 4.47
CA LYS A 198 -15.55 19.36 3.01
C LYS A 198 -15.27 20.70 2.34
N ALA A 199 -15.57 21.82 3.01
CA ALA A 199 -15.34 23.14 2.46
C ALA A 199 -13.85 23.41 2.27
N GLY A 200 -13.01 23.00 3.23
CA GLY A 200 -11.55 23.09 3.11
C GLY A 200 -11.00 22.15 2.06
N LEU A 201 -11.44 20.89 2.04
CA LEU A 201 -10.99 19.92 1.04
C LEU A 201 -11.30 20.37 -0.39
N LYS A 202 -12.46 20.98 -0.62
CA LYS A 202 -12.83 21.54 -1.94
C LYS A 202 -11.92 22.68 -2.41
N MET A 203 -11.24 23.38 -1.49
CA MET A 203 -10.27 24.42 -1.89
C MET A 203 -9.05 23.80 -2.59
N LEU A 204 -8.79 22.50 -2.43
CA LEU A 204 -7.71 21.81 -3.12
C LEU A 204 -7.89 21.74 -4.64
N ASP A 205 -9.13 21.90 -5.15
CA ASP A 205 -9.42 21.98 -6.60
C ASP A 205 -8.69 23.13 -7.30
N ALA A 206 -8.26 24.15 -6.55
CA ALA A 206 -7.49 25.26 -7.09
C ALA A 206 -6.05 24.88 -7.47
N PHE A 207 -5.54 23.71 -7.07
CA PHE A 207 -4.13 23.35 -7.20
C PHE A 207 -3.85 22.25 -8.23
N ASN A 208 -4.82 21.89 -9.07
CA ASN A 208 -4.66 20.91 -10.14
C ASN A 208 -3.95 19.62 -9.66
N LEU A 209 -4.47 19.03 -8.59
CA LEU A 209 -3.91 17.81 -8.02
C LEU A 209 -4.26 16.62 -8.90
N LEU A 210 -3.33 15.67 -9.02
CA LEU A 210 -3.56 14.38 -9.66
C LEU A 210 -4.67 13.62 -8.93
N LEU A 211 -4.63 13.61 -7.59
CA LEU A 211 -5.63 13.00 -6.73
C LEU A 211 -5.51 13.52 -5.28
N LEU A 212 -6.58 13.32 -4.52
CA LEU A 212 -6.64 13.38 -3.06
C LEU A 212 -6.90 11.96 -2.52
N GLU A 213 -5.88 11.37 -1.91
CA GLU A 213 -5.89 10.01 -1.36
C GLU A 213 -6.52 9.99 0.05
N GLN A 214 -7.52 9.12 0.20
CA GLN A 214 -8.23 8.77 1.42
C GLN A 214 -8.50 9.96 2.37
N PRO A 215 -9.36 10.93 2.02
CA PRO A 215 -9.72 12.02 2.94
C PRO A 215 -10.43 11.56 4.21
N PHE A 216 -11.27 10.53 4.15
CA PHE A 216 -12.10 10.08 5.28
C PHE A 216 -11.67 8.72 5.82
N PRO A 217 -12.12 8.31 7.04
CA PRO A 217 -11.69 7.08 7.67
C PRO A 217 -11.82 5.83 6.78
N PRO A 218 -11.00 4.79 7.01
CA PRO A 218 -11.07 3.53 6.28
C PRO A 218 -12.49 2.96 6.22
N TYR A 219 -12.80 2.30 5.09
CA TYR A 219 -14.09 1.66 4.79
C TYR A 219 -15.28 2.60 4.56
N ASP A 220 -15.10 3.91 4.70
CA ASP A 220 -16.11 4.87 4.27
C ASP A 220 -16.08 4.97 2.74
N LEU A 221 -17.13 4.51 2.07
CA LEU A 221 -17.34 4.76 0.62
C LEU A 221 -18.43 5.81 0.39
N TRP A 222 -19.29 6.02 1.39
CA TRP A 222 -20.48 6.86 1.26
C TRP A 222 -20.12 8.34 1.27
N ASP A 223 -19.35 8.79 2.24
CA ASP A 223 -18.96 10.19 2.34
C ASP A 223 -17.93 10.53 1.27
N HIS A 224 -17.04 9.60 0.89
CA HIS A 224 -16.16 9.75 -0.28
C HIS A 224 -16.98 9.99 -1.55
N SER A 225 -18.02 9.19 -1.81
CA SER A 225 -18.92 9.39 -2.97
C SER A 225 -19.60 10.75 -2.95
N ARG A 226 -20.02 11.23 -1.77
CA ARG A 226 -20.66 12.55 -1.61
C ARG A 226 -19.67 13.69 -1.86
N LEU A 227 -18.46 13.60 -1.33
CA LEU A 227 -17.42 14.60 -1.56
C LEU A 227 -16.99 14.64 -3.03
N GLN A 228 -16.76 13.48 -3.65
CA GLN A 228 -16.32 13.41 -5.06
C GLN A 228 -17.30 14.14 -6.00
N LYS A 229 -18.62 14.05 -5.75
CA LYS A 229 -19.64 14.76 -6.54
C LYS A 229 -19.51 16.29 -6.47
N GLU A 230 -18.85 16.81 -5.44
CA GLU A 230 -18.64 18.24 -5.23
C GLU A 230 -17.21 18.70 -5.60
N MET A 231 -16.30 17.78 -5.97
CA MET A 231 -14.89 18.07 -6.26
C MET A 231 -14.52 17.79 -7.71
N LYS A 232 -13.59 18.59 -8.25
CA LYS A 232 -12.95 18.35 -9.55
C LYS A 232 -11.77 17.40 -9.41
N THR A 233 -11.02 17.51 -8.32
CA THR A 233 -9.89 16.64 -8.02
C THR A 233 -10.41 15.21 -7.79
N PRO A 234 -9.82 14.19 -8.45
CA PRO A 234 -10.17 12.80 -8.19
C PRO A 234 -9.84 12.39 -6.76
N LEU A 235 -10.75 11.70 -6.09
CA LEU A 235 -10.47 10.99 -4.85
C LEU A 235 -9.85 9.64 -5.17
N CYS A 236 -8.81 9.27 -4.44
CA CYS A 236 -8.20 7.95 -4.48
C CYS A 236 -8.51 7.22 -3.18
N LEU A 237 -8.98 5.98 -3.28
CA LEU A 237 -9.26 5.15 -2.12
C LEU A 237 -8.07 4.22 -1.87
N ASP A 238 -7.63 4.13 -0.62
CA ASP A 238 -6.55 3.23 -0.19
C ASP A 238 -7.11 2.20 0.80
N GLU A 239 -7.17 2.51 2.10
CA GLU A 239 -7.61 1.57 3.14
C GLU A 239 -9.06 1.07 2.94
N SER A 240 -9.88 1.83 2.20
CA SER A 240 -11.24 1.43 1.85
C SER A 240 -11.33 0.31 0.79
N ILE A 241 -10.27 0.03 0.02
CA ILE A 241 -10.27 -0.99 -1.05
C ILE A 241 -9.47 -2.22 -0.62
N ILE A 242 -10.20 -3.24 -0.15
CA ILE A 242 -9.59 -4.49 0.34
C ILE A 242 -9.93 -5.72 -0.52
N SER A 243 -10.77 -5.53 -1.55
CA SER A 243 -11.24 -6.59 -2.45
C SER A 243 -11.88 -6.02 -3.72
N GLU A 244 -12.13 -6.89 -4.70
CA GLU A 244 -12.97 -6.57 -5.86
C GLU A 244 -14.38 -6.08 -5.45
N VAL A 245 -14.94 -6.66 -4.38
CA VAL A 245 -16.29 -6.32 -3.90
C VAL A 245 -16.36 -4.89 -3.37
N THR A 246 -15.32 -4.42 -2.69
CA THR A 246 -15.22 -3.02 -2.24
C THR A 246 -14.91 -2.06 -3.39
N ALA A 247 -14.14 -2.49 -4.39
CA ALA A 247 -13.84 -1.68 -5.58
C ALA A 247 -15.04 -1.47 -6.51
N ARG A 248 -15.98 -2.42 -6.55
CA ARG A 248 -17.17 -2.37 -7.41
C ARG A 248 -18.24 -1.35 -6.96
N GLN A 249 -18.26 -0.99 -5.67
CA GLN A 249 -19.31 -0.16 -5.06
C GLN A 249 -19.23 1.30 -5.49
#